data_AF-D9CHZ8-F1
#
_entry.id   AF-D9CHZ8-F1
#
_cell.length_a   1.000
_cell.length_b   1.000
_cell.length_c   1.000
_cell.angle_alpha   90.00
_cell.angle_beta   90.00
_cell.angle_gamma   90.00
#
_symmetry.space_group_name_H-M   'P 1'
#
loop_
_entity.id
_entity.type
_entity.pdbx_description
1 polymer ?
#
loop_
_entity_poly.entity_id
_entity_poly.type
_entity_poly.pdbx_seq_one_letter_code
_entity_poly.pdbx_strand_id
1 'polypeptide(L)'
;VWGFNEVTSANGIYYQSWSGSTATLNTGSTGLGMFDIVVASAKAHGIKLIVSLTNNWSDYGGMDVYVTQILGSQNHDYFYSNAQVIAAFKNYISGFVGHYVNEPTILGWEFPNEP
;
A
#
# COMPACT_ATOMS: atom_id res chain seq x y z
N VAL A 1 4.81 -9.89 -4.08
CA VAL A 1 3.44 -9.51 -4.50
C VAL A 1 3.19 -8.09 -4.04
N TRP A 2 2.42 -7.31 -4.77
CA TRP A 2 2.17 -5.92 -4.42
C TRP A 2 1.02 -5.80 -3.44
N GLY A 3 1.31 -5.25 -2.26
CA GLY A 3 0.34 -4.84 -1.25
C GLY A 3 0.09 -3.35 -1.32
N PHE A 4 0.17 -2.74 -2.50
CA PHE A 4 -0.10 -1.32 -2.77
C PHE A 4 -0.95 -1.17 -4.03
N ASN A 5 -1.74 -0.11 -4.04
CA ASN A 5 -2.41 0.47 -5.19
C ASN A 5 -3.08 1.76 -4.72
N GLU A 6 -2.36 2.87 -4.83
CA GLU A 6 -2.76 4.21 -4.39
C GLU A 6 -3.47 4.96 -5.53
N VAL A 7 -4.74 5.27 -5.33
CA VAL A 7 -5.57 5.93 -6.35
C VAL A 7 -6.13 7.27 -5.87
N THR A 8 -6.22 8.25 -6.77
CA THR A 8 -6.92 9.53 -6.53
C THR A 8 -8.36 9.50 -7.05
N SER A 9 -8.72 8.46 -7.81
CA SER A 9 -10.07 8.17 -8.26
C SER A 9 -10.33 6.67 -8.08
N ALA A 10 -11.26 6.33 -7.20
CA ALA A 10 -11.57 4.94 -6.89
C ALA A 10 -12.25 4.24 -8.08
N ASN A 11 -11.58 3.24 -8.64
CA ASN A 11 -12.11 2.39 -9.70
C ASN A 11 -11.46 1.00 -9.62
N GLY A 12 -12.26 -0.06 -9.78
CA GLY A 12 -11.76 -1.43 -9.78
C GLY A 12 -11.16 -1.83 -8.43
N ILE A 13 -10.06 -2.60 -8.48
CA ILE A 13 -9.33 -3.07 -7.30
C ILE A 13 -8.30 -2.01 -6.91
N TYR A 14 -8.32 -1.55 -5.66
CA TYR A 14 -7.34 -0.61 -5.10
C TYR A 14 -7.24 -0.78 -3.59
N TYR A 15 -6.10 -0.44 -3.00
CA TYR A 15 -5.88 -0.63 -1.55
C TYR A 15 -5.94 0.68 -0.76
N GLN A 16 -5.62 1.81 -1.39
CA GLN A 16 -5.73 3.11 -0.74
C GLN A 16 -6.29 4.15 -1.72
N SER A 17 -7.28 4.92 -1.28
CA SER A 17 -7.81 6.06 -2.03
C SER A 17 -7.46 7.39 -1.38
N TRP A 18 -7.21 8.40 -2.20
CA TRP A 18 -6.88 9.76 -1.77
C TRP A 18 -7.96 10.75 -2.18
N SER A 19 -8.36 11.60 -1.23
CA SER A 19 -9.22 12.76 -1.46
C SER A 19 -8.51 13.99 -0.91
N GLY A 20 -7.74 14.67 -1.77
CA GLY A 20 -6.75 15.66 -1.31
C GLY A 20 -5.73 14.99 -0.40
N SER A 21 -5.32 15.67 0.68
CA SER A 21 -4.34 15.14 1.64
C SER A 21 -4.86 14.03 2.57
N THR A 22 -6.07 13.51 2.34
CA THR A 22 -6.69 12.46 3.16
C THR A 22 -6.66 11.13 2.43
N ALA A 23 -5.90 10.17 2.99
CA ALA A 23 -5.84 8.79 2.53
C ALA A 23 -6.83 7.91 3.30
N THR A 24 -7.48 6.96 2.61
CA THR A 24 -8.38 5.96 3.19
C THR A 24 -8.00 4.57 2.71
N LEU A 25 -7.80 3.64 3.64
CA LEU A 25 -7.57 2.22 3.33
C LEU A 25 -8.88 1.56 2.89
N ASN A 26 -8.86 0.87 1.76
CA ASN A 26 -10.01 0.11 1.28
C ASN A 26 -9.99 -1.30 1.87
N THR A 27 -10.76 -1.53 2.92
CA THR A 27 -10.92 -2.85 3.55
C THR A 27 -12.06 -3.68 2.93
N GLY A 28 -12.73 -3.15 1.90
CA GLY A 28 -13.87 -3.80 1.25
C GLY A 28 -13.48 -4.91 0.27
N SER A 29 -14.50 -5.45 -0.43
CA SER A 29 -14.37 -6.54 -1.40
C SER A 29 -13.59 -6.17 -2.66
N THR A 30 -13.32 -4.90 -2.91
CA THR A 30 -12.45 -4.40 -3.99
C THR A 30 -11.11 -3.88 -3.47
N GLY A 31 -10.81 -4.08 -2.19
CA GLY A 31 -9.53 -3.72 -1.58
C GLY A 31 -8.91 -4.93 -0.90
N LEU A 32 -8.74 -4.88 0.42
CA LEU A 32 -8.14 -5.98 1.18
C LEU A 32 -8.88 -7.31 1.00
N GLY A 33 -10.19 -7.30 0.76
CA GLY A 33 -10.93 -8.53 0.43
C GLY A 33 -10.43 -9.25 -0.83
N MET A 34 -9.84 -8.53 -1.80
CA MET A 34 -9.17 -9.18 -2.94
C MET A 34 -7.79 -9.71 -2.57
N PHE A 35 -7.07 -9.03 -1.68
CA PHE A 35 -5.77 -9.51 -1.21
C PHE A 35 -5.93 -10.75 -0.30
N ASP A 36 -7.02 -10.86 0.44
CA ASP A 36 -7.40 -12.08 1.17
C ASP A 36 -7.47 -13.30 0.23
N ILE A 37 -7.98 -13.13 -0.98
CA ILE A 37 -8.05 -14.20 -1.99
C ILE A 37 -6.64 -14.61 -2.42
N VAL A 38 -5.73 -13.65 -2.59
CA VAL A 38 -4.31 -13.91 -2.91
C VAL A 38 -3.63 -14.69 -1.79
N VAL A 39 -3.83 -14.26 -0.54
CA VAL A 39 -3.30 -14.93 0.66
C VAL A 39 -3.86 -16.35 0.78
N ALA A 40 -5.17 -16.52 0.63
CA ALA A 40 -5.83 -17.82 0.72
C ALA A 40 -5.31 -18.78 -0.36
N SER A 41 -5.13 -18.29 -1.59
CA SER A 41 -4.55 -19.07 -2.68
C SER A 41 -3.11 -19.48 -2.39
N ALA A 42 -2.26 -18.55 -1.95
CA ALA A 42 -0.88 -18.86 -1.59
C ALA A 42 -0.80 -19.92 -0.48
N LYS A 43 -1.65 -19.78 0.56
CA LYS A 43 -1.76 -20.73 1.67
C LYS A 43 -2.18 -22.13 1.19
N ALA A 44 -3.18 -22.21 0.33
CA ALA A 44 -3.66 -23.48 -0.23
C ALA A 44 -2.58 -24.23 -1.04
N HIS A 45 -1.62 -23.50 -1.60
CA HIS A 45 -0.52 -24.06 -2.38
C HIS A 45 0.81 -24.13 -1.63
N GLY A 46 0.83 -23.82 -0.32
CA GLY A 46 2.05 -23.84 0.49
C GLY A 46 3.09 -22.78 0.11
N ILE A 47 2.68 -21.71 -0.58
CA ILE A 47 3.53 -20.59 -1.00
C ILE A 47 3.57 -19.55 0.10
N LYS A 48 4.75 -18.96 0.32
CA LYS A 48 4.92 -17.81 1.23
C LYS A 48 5.11 -16.51 0.44
N LEU A 49 4.58 -15.41 0.97
CA LEU A 49 4.54 -14.13 0.27
C LEU A 49 5.52 -13.11 0.87
N ILE A 50 6.34 -12.49 0.04
CA ILE A 50 6.94 -11.19 0.35
C ILE A 50 6.03 -10.12 -0.25
N VAL A 51 5.62 -9.16 0.57
CA VAL A 51 4.62 -8.14 0.20
C VAL A 51 5.25 -6.75 0.27
N SER A 52 5.34 -6.08 -0.88
CA SER A 52 5.83 -4.70 -0.98
C SER A 52 4.70 -3.73 -0.66
N LEU A 53 4.96 -2.69 0.14
CA LEU A 53 3.92 -1.84 0.76
C LEU A 53 3.70 -0.50 0.05
N THR A 54 4.58 -0.13 -0.87
CA THR A 54 4.37 0.93 -1.88
C THR A 54 5.32 0.72 -3.05
N ASN A 55 5.30 1.61 -4.03
CA ASN A 55 6.17 1.56 -5.21
C ASN A 55 7.03 2.82 -5.33
N ASN A 56 8.30 2.65 -5.65
CA ASN A 56 9.16 3.77 -6.08
C ASN A 56 8.66 4.38 -7.39
N TRP A 57 8.17 3.55 -8.29
CA TRP A 57 7.63 3.96 -9.59
C TRP A 57 6.15 4.35 -9.51
N SER A 58 5.64 4.95 -10.58
CA SER A 58 4.27 5.47 -10.65
C SER A 58 3.20 4.40 -10.95
N ASP A 59 3.61 3.17 -11.29
CA ASP A 59 2.68 2.06 -11.51
C ASP A 59 1.90 1.76 -10.23
N TYR A 60 0.57 1.77 -10.37
CA TYR A 60 -0.39 1.64 -9.26
C TYR A 60 -0.24 2.74 -8.19
N GLY A 61 0.22 3.93 -8.58
CA GLY A 61 0.33 5.08 -7.69
C GLY A 61 1.76 5.27 -7.19
N GLY A 62 2.09 4.66 -6.05
CA GLY A 62 3.43 4.76 -5.46
C GLY A 62 3.69 6.03 -4.66
N MET A 63 4.96 6.26 -4.35
CA MET A 63 5.44 7.34 -3.46
C MET A 63 4.98 8.73 -3.90
N ASP A 64 4.95 8.97 -5.20
CA ASP A 64 4.59 10.28 -5.77
C ASP A 64 3.15 10.68 -5.46
N VAL A 65 2.25 9.72 -5.26
CA VAL A 65 0.87 10.01 -4.82
C VAL A 65 0.88 10.63 -3.43
N TYR A 66 1.65 10.07 -2.50
CA TYR A 66 1.76 10.62 -1.14
C TYR A 66 2.34 12.04 -1.17
N VAL A 67 3.46 12.23 -1.87
CA VAL A 67 4.15 13.53 -1.95
C VAL A 67 3.25 14.58 -2.60
N THR A 68 2.60 14.24 -3.72
CA THR A 68 1.73 15.17 -4.44
C THR A 68 0.49 15.52 -3.63
N GLN A 69 -0.20 14.55 -3.03
CA GLN A 69 -1.46 14.79 -2.31
C GLN A 69 -1.26 15.56 -1.00
N ILE A 70 -0.13 15.36 -0.31
CA ILE A 70 0.14 15.99 0.99
C ILE A 70 0.81 17.35 0.82
N LEU A 71 1.76 17.46 -0.10
CA LEU A 71 2.64 18.64 -0.21
C LEU A 71 2.38 19.47 -1.47
N GLY A 72 1.65 18.96 -2.45
CA GLY A 72 1.56 19.58 -3.77
C GLY A 72 2.91 19.64 -4.49
N SER A 73 3.86 18.78 -4.12
CA SER A 73 5.22 18.76 -4.65
C SER A 73 5.42 17.61 -5.64
N GLN A 74 6.41 17.74 -6.52
CA GLN A 74 6.89 16.69 -7.41
C GLN A 74 8.27 16.16 -6.98
N ASN A 75 8.77 16.59 -5.81
CA ASN A 75 10.05 16.12 -5.30
C ASN A 75 9.86 14.76 -4.61
N HIS A 76 10.09 13.70 -5.38
CA HIS A 76 9.98 12.29 -4.98
C HIS A 76 10.62 11.99 -3.61
N ASP A 77 11.83 12.51 -3.36
CA ASP A 77 12.61 12.22 -2.15
C ASP A 77 11.97 12.75 -0.85
N TYR A 78 10.94 13.60 -0.95
CA TYR A 78 10.13 13.95 0.22
C TYR A 78 9.37 12.77 0.81
N PHE A 79 9.21 11.67 0.07
CA PHE A 79 8.69 10.42 0.66
C PHE A 79 9.53 9.95 1.84
N TYR A 80 10.85 10.07 1.75
CA TYR A 80 11.80 9.58 2.75
C TYR A 80 12.11 10.58 3.87
N SER A 81 11.77 11.86 3.69
CA SER A 81 12.27 12.94 4.55
C SER A 81 11.17 13.84 5.13
N ASN A 82 10.00 13.92 4.50
CA ASN A 82 8.91 14.74 5.02
C ASN A 82 8.09 14.00 6.07
N ALA A 83 7.97 14.61 7.26
CA ALA A 83 7.29 14.00 8.40
C ALA A 83 5.80 13.70 8.16
N GLN A 84 5.09 14.54 7.38
CA GLN A 84 3.67 14.33 7.08
C GLN A 84 3.48 13.16 6.11
N VAL A 85 4.36 13.04 5.11
CA VAL A 85 4.36 11.93 4.16
C VAL A 85 4.70 10.61 4.86
N ILE A 86 5.76 10.58 5.67
CA ILE A 86 6.14 9.40 6.47
C ILE A 86 5.00 8.99 7.40
N ALA A 87 4.32 9.94 8.04
CA ALA A 87 3.19 9.65 8.92
C ALA A 87 2.02 9.02 8.16
N ALA A 88 1.68 9.53 6.98
CA ALA A 88 0.64 8.95 6.14
C ALA A 88 0.98 7.52 5.69
N PHE A 89 2.23 7.26 5.29
CA PHE A 89 2.67 5.91 4.93
C PHE A 89 2.65 4.96 6.13
N LYS A 90 3.11 5.39 7.30
CA LYS A 90 3.00 4.60 8.55
C LYS A 90 1.56 4.25 8.90
N ASN A 91 0.60 5.15 8.66
CA ASN A 91 -0.82 4.86 8.84
C ASN A 91 -1.30 3.76 7.88
N TYR A 92 -0.86 3.79 6.62
CA TYR A 92 -1.14 2.72 5.67
C TYR A 92 -0.56 1.38 6.15
N ILE A 93 0.72 1.36 6.53
CA ILE A 93 1.38 0.16 7.09
C ILE A 93 0.59 -0.37 8.29
N SER A 94 0.22 0.50 9.23
CA SER A 94 -0.51 0.08 10.43
C SER A 94 -1.85 -0.57 10.11
N GLY A 95 -2.56 -0.08 9.08
CA GLY A 95 -3.83 -0.67 8.65
C GLY A 95 -3.63 -1.96 7.86
N PHE A 96 -2.77 -1.94 6.83
CA PHE A 96 -2.53 -3.09 5.96
C PHE A 96 -1.85 -4.24 6.70
N VAL A 97 -0.66 -4.01 7.28
CA VAL A 97 0.08 -5.03 8.02
C VAL A 97 -0.68 -5.46 9.26
N GLY A 98 -1.37 -4.53 9.93
CA GLY A 98 -2.23 -4.84 11.07
C GLY A 98 -3.34 -5.83 10.74
N HIS A 99 -3.90 -5.77 9.53
CA HIS A 99 -4.91 -6.71 9.05
C HIS A 99 -4.36 -8.14 8.93
N TYR A 100 -3.08 -8.30 8.56
CA TYR A 100 -2.43 -9.60 8.31
C TYR A 100 -1.43 -10.03 9.37
N VAL A 101 -1.38 -9.36 10.53
CA VAL A 101 -0.33 -9.56 11.55
C VAL A 101 -0.21 -11.00 12.03
N ASN A 102 -1.32 -11.75 12.04
CA ASN A 102 -1.37 -13.15 12.46
C ASN A 102 -1.39 -14.15 11.29
N GLU A 103 -1.18 -13.70 10.05
CA GLU A 103 -1.22 -14.58 8.88
C GLU A 103 0.16 -15.17 8.57
N PRO A 104 0.42 -16.45 8.87
CA PRO A 104 1.72 -17.08 8.68
C PRO A 104 2.11 -17.26 7.20
N THR A 105 1.20 -17.02 6.26
CA THR A 105 1.47 -17.11 4.81
C THR A 105 2.33 -15.94 4.33
N ILE A 106 2.36 -14.83 5.05
CA ILE A 106 3.29 -13.73 4.79
C ILE A 106 4.67 -14.10 5.35
N LEU A 107 5.67 -14.19 4.47
CA LEU A 107 7.08 -14.40 4.82
C LEU A 107 7.71 -13.11 5.36
N GLY A 108 7.37 -11.98 4.75
CA GLY A 108 7.99 -10.71 5.07
C GLY A 108 7.32 -9.53 4.37
N TRP A 109 7.64 -8.36 4.89
CA TRP A 109 7.18 -7.07 4.39
C TRP A 109 8.37 -6.35 3.77
N GLU A 110 8.19 -5.84 2.56
CA GLU A 110 9.13 -4.99 1.86
C GLU A 110 8.57 -3.57 1.87
N PHE A 111 9.39 -2.56 2.20
CA PHE A 111 8.89 -1.21 2.43
C PHE A 111 8.40 -0.58 1.11
N PRO A 112 9.29 -0.13 0.21
CA PRO A 112 8.89 0.05 -1.18
C PRO A 112 9.50 -1.02 -2.08
N ASN A 113 8.80 -1.29 -3.18
CA ASN A 113 9.39 -1.93 -4.34
C ASN A 113 10.43 -0.98 -4.98
N GLU A 114 11.67 -1.45 -5.10
CA GLU A 114 12.79 -0.77 -5.78
C GLU A 114 13.05 0.69 -5.33
N PRO A 115 13.35 0.93 -4.03
CA PRO A 115 13.64 2.28 -3.49
C PRO A 115 14.83 3.00 -4.13
#